data_AF-A0A7X8GYA5-F1
#
_entry.id   AF-A0A7X8GYA5-F1
#
_cell.length_a   1.000
_cell.length_b   1.000
_cell.length_c   1.000
_cell.angle_alpha   90.00
_cell.angle_beta   90.00
_cell.angle_gamma   90.00
#
_symmetry.space_group_name_H-M   'P 1'
#
loop_
_entity.id
_entity.type
_entity.pdbx_description
1 polymer ?
#
loop_
_entity_poly.entity_id
_entity_poly.type
_entity_poly.pdbx_seq_one_letter_code
_entity_poly.pdbx_strand_id
1 'polypeptide(L)'
;MINEINAVSKYQPLLEQPKVEKKDETQNTSFADTMQKFIEEINASQIASNEITESFIKGEDVDLHDVTIAAQKAKTSFQLLLELRNKGIELYREVLRMQV
;
A
#
# COMPACT_ATOMS: atom_id res chain seq x y z
N MET A 1 20.57 -60.47 -39.78
CA MET A 1 19.14 -60.50 -39.39
C MET A 1 19.13 -60.83 -37.91
N ILE A 2 18.57 -60.08 -36.96
CA ILE A 2 17.46 -59.13 -36.90
C ILE A 2 17.80 -58.22 -35.69
N ASN A 3 18.09 -56.93 -35.90
CA ASN A 3 17.23 -55.77 -35.65
C ASN A 3 16.56 -55.68 -34.26
N GLU A 4 16.82 -54.52 -33.62
CA GLU A 4 15.92 -53.73 -32.77
C GLU A 4 15.14 -54.43 -31.65
N ILE A 5 15.39 -54.00 -30.41
CA ILE A 5 14.41 -53.45 -29.45
C ILE A 5 15.20 -53.15 -28.16
N ASN A 6 15.73 -51.93 -28.07
CA ASN A 6 16.03 -51.28 -26.80
C ASN A 6 15.69 -49.79 -26.91
N ALA A 7 14.53 -49.53 -27.51
CA ALA A 7 13.99 -48.20 -27.73
C ALA A 7 12.67 -48.00 -26.98
N VAL A 8 12.56 -48.47 -25.73
CA VAL A 8 11.38 -48.18 -24.90
C VAL A 8 11.77 -47.96 -23.43
N SER A 9 12.74 -47.08 -23.19
CA SER A 9 12.95 -46.53 -21.84
C SER A 9 13.14 -45.01 -21.84
N LYS A 10 12.94 -44.34 -22.98
CA LYS A 10 13.19 -42.89 -23.13
C LYS A 10 11.93 -42.02 -23.22
N TYR A 11 10.77 -42.54 -22.84
CA TYR A 11 9.55 -41.75 -22.81
C TYR A 11 8.77 -42.03 -21.53
N GLN A 12 9.39 -41.72 -20.39
CA GLN A 12 8.59 -41.23 -19.27
C GLN A 12 8.01 -39.89 -19.73
N PRO A 13 6.69 -39.72 -19.88
CA PRO A 13 6.14 -38.42 -20.19
C PRO A 13 6.53 -37.49 -19.05
N LEU A 14 7.21 -36.40 -19.41
CA LEU A 14 7.41 -35.21 -18.61
C LEU A 14 6.02 -34.67 -18.23
N LEU A 15 5.41 -35.24 -17.20
CA LEU A 15 4.42 -34.54 -16.40
C LEU A 15 5.19 -33.65 -15.42
N GLU A 16 6.00 -32.77 -15.99
CA GLU A 16 6.28 -31.50 -15.34
C GLU A 16 4.94 -30.77 -15.31
N GLN A 17 4.22 -30.95 -14.19
CA GLN A 17 3.30 -29.91 -13.76
C GLN A 17 4.06 -28.59 -13.91
N PRO A 18 3.46 -27.52 -14.46
CA PRO A 18 4.11 -26.24 -14.44
C PRO A 18 4.38 -25.98 -12.96
N LYS A 19 5.65 -26.13 -12.58
CA LYS A 19 6.11 -25.76 -11.27
C LYS A 19 5.97 -24.26 -11.34
N VAL A 20 4.84 -23.78 -10.85
CA VAL A 20 4.62 -22.36 -10.59
C VAL A 20 5.74 -22.04 -9.63
N GLU A 21 6.85 -21.58 -10.21
CA GLU A 21 7.94 -20.96 -9.50
C GLU A 21 7.22 -19.86 -8.73
N LYS A 22 7.02 -20.09 -7.42
CA LYS A 22 6.46 -19.09 -6.52
C LYS A 22 7.52 -18.00 -6.40
N LYS A 23 7.64 -17.22 -7.46
CA LYS A 23 8.38 -15.97 -7.46
C LYS A 23 7.37 -14.91 -7.10
N ASP A 24 6.99 -14.91 -5.83
CA ASP A 24 6.27 -13.81 -5.20
C ASP A 24 6.75 -13.67 -3.76
N GLU A 25 8.05 -13.44 -3.62
CA GLU A 25 8.55 -12.57 -2.56
C GLU A 25 8.49 -11.10 -3.02
N THR A 26 7.42 -10.75 -3.75
CA THR A 26 7.00 -9.36 -3.82
C THR A 26 6.42 -9.09 -2.44
N GLN A 27 7.08 -8.27 -1.62
CA GLN A 27 6.53 -7.77 -0.38
C GLN A 27 5.11 -7.24 -0.65
N ASN A 28 4.10 -8.08 -0.39
CA ASN A 28 2.70 -7.72 -0.51
C ASN A 28 2.41 -6.79 0.66
N THR A 29 2.83 -5.53 0.50
CA THR A 29 2.42 -4.46 1.39
C THR A 29 0.90 -4.44 1.30
N SER A 30 0.23 -4.83 2.38
CA SER A 30 -1.22 -4.92 2.33
C SER A 30 -1.78 -3.51 2.19
N PHE A 31 -2.97 -3.39 1.58
CA PHE A 31 -3.69 -2.13 1.55
C PHE A 31 -3.82 -1.51 2.96
N ALA A 32 -4.02 -2.36 3.98
CA ALA A 32 -4.10 -1.93 5.37
C ALA A 32 -2.78 -1.30 5.85
N ASP A 33 -1.63 -1.89 5.49
CA ASP A 33 -0.31 -1.34 5.85
C ASP A 33 -0.06 0.02 5.18
N THR A 34 -0.46 0.18 3.91
CA THR A 34 -0.38 1.47 3.21
C THR A 34 -1.30 2.51 3.85
N MET A 35 -2.52 2.14 4.21
CA MET A 35 -3.48 3.03 4.88
C MET A 35 -2.96 3.45 6.27
N GLN A 36 -2.40 2.50 7.03
CA GLN A 36 -1.80 2.74 8.33
C GLN A 36 -0.65 3.75 8.23
N LYS A 37 0.28 3.56 7.29
CA LYS A 37 1.37 4.50 7.01
C LYS A 37 0.86 5.89 6.64
N PHE A 38 -0.18 5.97 5.83
CA PHE A 38 -0.76 7.25 5.42
C PHE A 38 -1.40 8.00 6.62
N ILE A 39 -2.06 7.27 7.53
CA ILE A 39 -2.60 7.85 8.77
C ILE A 39 -1.46 8.40 9.65
N GLU A 40 -0.38 7.64 9.79
CA GLU A 40 0.80 8.06 10.55
C GLU A 40 1.47 9.31 9.94
N GLU A 41 1.61 9.36 8.62
CA GLU A 41 2.17 10.51 7.91
C GLU A 41 1.30 11.77 8.09
N ILE A 42 -0.02 11.64 8.01
CA ILE A 42 -0.94 12.76 8.25
C ILE A 42 -0.86 13.23 9.70
N ASN A 43 -0.78 12.31 10.65
CA ASN A 43 -0.61 12.66 12.06
C ASN A 43 0.70 13.43 12.28
N ALA A 44 1.81 12.95 11.72
CA ALA A 44 3.09 13.63 11.76
C ALA A 44 3.02 15.02 11.11
N SER A 45 2.35 15.15 9.97
CA SER A 45 2.15 16.45 9.30
C SER A 45 1.32 17.42 10.14
N GLN A 46 0.33 16.93 10.89
CA GLN A 46 -0.47 17.76 11.79
C GLN A 46 0.35 18.24 12.99
N ILE A 47 1.16 17.36 13.59
CA ILE A 47 2.05 17.72 14.70
C ILE A 47 3.08 18.74 14.24
N ALA A 48 3.75 18.50 13.10
CA ALA A 48 4.73 19.43 12.54
C ALA A 48 4.10 20.81 12.24
N SER A 49 2.88 20.84 11.70
CA SER A 49 2.16 22.11 11.49
C SER A 49 1.91 22.86 12.80
N ASN A 50 1.58 22.14 13.89
CA ASN A 50 1.35 22.75 15.19
C ASN A 50 2.66 23.30 15.77
N GLU A 51 3.76 22.55 15.67
CA GLU A 51 5.08 22.98 16.13
C GLU A 51 5.55 24.25 15.41
N ILE A 52 5.45 24.28 14.09
CA ILE A 52 5.83 25.46 13.27
C ILE A 52 4.95 26.66 13.65
N THR A 53 3.65 26.44 13.89
CA THR A 53 2.73 27.49 14.36
C THR A 53 3.13 28.02 15.74
N GLU A 54 3.49 27.13 16.67
CA GLU A 54 3.95 27.51 18.00
C GLU A 54 5.27 28.30 17.94
N SER A 55 6.25 27.84 17.16
CA SER A 55 7.52 28.53 16.95
C SER A 55 7.31 29.94 16.40
N PHE A 56 6.41 30.09 15.42
CA PHE A 56 6.04 31.39 14.89
C PHE A 56 5.41 32.30 15.95
N ILE A 57 4.49 31.79 16.78
CA ILE A 57 3.86 32.55 17.87
C ILE A 57 4.89 32.96 18.94
N LYS A 58 5.90 32.10 19.19
CA LYS A 58 7.01 32.37 20.12
C LYS A 58 8.00 33.41 19.58
N GLY A 59 7.86 33.83 18.32
CA GLY A 59 8.74 34.82 17.68
C GLY A 59 10.07 34.23 17.21
N GLU A 60 10.13 32.92 17.00
CA GLU A 60 11.28 32.27 16.36
C GLU A 60 11.34 32.67 14.87
N ASP A 61 12.52 32.48 14.25
CA ASP A 61 12.76 32.81 12.84
C ASP A 61 12.06 31.81 11.91
N VAL A 62 10.75 31.95 11.79
CA VAL A 62 9.87 31.11 10.97
C VAL A 62 9.04 32.02 10.06
N ASP A 63 9.03 31.73 8.77
CA ASP A 63 8.20 32.49 7.82
C ASP A 63 6.72 32.13 7.99
N LEU A 64 5.85 33.15 7.98
CA LEU A 64 4.40 32.96 8.00
C LEU A 64 3.91 32.11 6.81
N HIS A 65 4.59 32.16 5.66
CA HIS A 65 4.31 31.29 4.52
C HIS A 65 4.50 29.82 4.88
N ASP A 66 5.56 29.48 5.59
CA ASP A 66 5.84 28.09 5.96
C ASP A 66 4.79 27.54 6.93
N VAL A 67 4.37 28.36 7.91
CA VAL A 67 3.26 28.03 8.82
C VAL A 67 1.97 27.76 8.03
N THR A 68 1.65 28.65 7.09
CA THR A 68 0.40 28.58 6.33
C THR A 68 0.40 27.40 5.35
N ILE A 69 1.54 27.13 4.70
CA ILE A 69 1.74 25.99 3.80
C ILE A 69 1.62 24.69 4.59
N ALA A 70 2.29 24.58 5.74
CA ALA A 70 2.24 23.40 6.59
C ALA A 70 0.80 23.13 7.06
N ALA A 71 0.08 24.16 7.50
CA ALA A 71 -1.30 24.05 7.92
C ALA A 71 -2.22 23.62 6.78
N GLN A 72 -2.05 24.20 5.59
CA GLN A 72 -2.87 23.84 4.43
C GLN A 72 -2.58 22.40 3.96
N LYS A 73 -1.30 21.98 3.96
CA LYS A 73 -0.91 20.61 3.65
C LYS A 73 -1.55 19.62 4.60
N ALA A 74 -1.46 19.85 5.91
CA ALA A 74 -2.06 18.99 6.93
C ALA A 74 -3.59 18.90 6.74
N LYS A 75 -4.26 20.04 6.52
CA LYS A 75 -5.70 20.11 6.29
C LYS A 75 -6.15 19.34 5.06
N THR A 76 -5.54 19.57 3.90
CA THR A 76 -5.93 18.90 2.66
C THR A 76 -5.67 17.40 2.73
N SER A 77 -4.55 16.99 3.34
CA SER A 77 -4.22 15.55 3.51
C SER A 77 -5.22 14.86 4.44
N PHE A 78 -5.62 15.52 5.52
CA PHE A 78 -6.65 15.02 6.42
C PHE A 78 -8.03 14.89 5.74
N GLN A 79 -8.41 15.87 4.92
CA GLN A 79 -9.65 15.79 4.13
C GLN A 79 -9.63 14.58 3.20
N LEU A 80 -8.51 14.34 2.52
CA LEU A 80 -8.34 13.17 1.66
C LEU A 80 -8.47 11.85 2.45
N LEU A 81 -7.91 11.78 3.66
CA LEU A 81 -8.06 10.60 4.53
C LEU A 81 -9.51 10.33 4.91
N LEU A 82 -10.30 11.36 5.20
CA LEU A 82 -11.72 11.21 5.51
C LEU A 82 -12.49 10.60 4.34
N GLU A 83 -12.25 11.09 3.13
CA GLU A 83 -12.84 10.54 1.91
C GLU A 83 -12.44 9.08 1.71
N LEU A 84 -11.15 8.76 1.89
CA LEU A 84 -10.66 7.41 1.73
C LEU A 84 -11.20 6.44 2.78
N ARG A 85 -11.36 6.90 4.03
CA ARG A 85 -12.00 6.15 5.12
C ARG A 85 -13.45 5.82 4.76
N ASN A 86 -14.21 6.82 4.34
CA ASN A 86 -15.62 6.63 3.94
C ASN A 86 -15.71 5.63 2.78
N LYS A 87 -14.87 5.80 1.75
CA LYS A 87 -14.84 4.91 0.60
C LYS A 87 -14.40 3.48 0.95
N GLY A 88 -13.44 3.31 1.84
CA GLY A 88 -12.99 2.01 2.33
C GLY A 88 -14.11 1.24 3.03
N ILE A 89 -14.92 1.93 3.85
CA ILE A 89 -16.09 1.34 4.50
C ILE A 89 -17.15 0.94 3.48
N GLU A 90 -17.40 1.78 2.47
CA GLU A 90 -18.33 1.47 1.37
C GLU A 90 -17.91 0.23 0.58
N LEU A 91 -16.64 0.15 0.18
CA LEU A 91 -16.10 -0.99 -0.57
C LEU A 91 -16.19 -2.28 0.25
N TYR A 92 -15.87 -2.23 1.55
CA TYR A 92 -16.05 -3.38 2.44
C TYR A 92 -17.51 -3.85 2.49
N ARG A 93 -18.45 -2.91 2.63
CA ARG A 93 -19.90 -3.22 2.62
C ARG A 93 -20.35 -3.80 1.27
N GLU A 94 -19.79 -3.33 0.16
CA GLU A 94 -20.13 -3.82 -1.19
C GLU A 94 -19.66 -5.25 -1.42
N VAL A 95 -18.43 -5.59 -1.02
CA VAL A 95 -17.90 -6.96 -1.12
C VAL A 95 -18.79 -7.96 -0.36
N LEU A 96 -19.30 -7.57 0.81
CA LEU A 96 -20.24 -8.39 1.57
C LEU A 96 -21.58 -8.60 0.87
N ARG A 97 -22.05 -7.62 0.09
CA ARG A 97 -23.30 -7.72 -0.70
C ARG A 97 -23.17 -8.61 -1.93
N MET A 98 -21.96 -8.81 -2.46
CA MET A 98 -21.73 -9.72 -3.59
C MET A 98 -21.78 -11.21 -3.21
N GLN A 99 -21.65 -11.55 -1.94
CA GLN A 99 -21.57 -12.95 -1.47
C GLN A 99 -22.91 -13.54 -1.02
N VAL A 100 -24.03 -12.82 -1.17
CA VAL A 100 -25.39 -13.34 -0.92
C VAL A 100 -26.10 -13.75 -2.19
#